data_AF-A0AAD4QW75-F1
#
_entry.id   AF-A0AAD4QW75-F1
#
_cell.length_a   1.000
_cell.length_b   1.000
_cell.length_c   1.000
_cell.angle_alpha   90.00
_cell.angle_beta   90.00
_cell.angle_gamma   90.00
#
_symmetry.space_group_name_H-M   'P 1'
#
loop_
_entity.id
_entity.type
_entity.pdbx_description
1 polymer ?
#
loop_
_entity_poly.entity_id
_entity_poly.type
_entity_poly.pdbx_seq_one_letter_code
_entity_poly.pdbx_strand_id
1 'polypeptide(L)'
;MLRKAMLFPIIFICQFVFALAAENQTLTDVVKTKLGKVQGFTVTAESGFKTDVFLGIPFAQPPVGELRFEKPRPAQPWNGVLATTEFANVCTSVVSFLAWGGKALLDYTSAPSRNYLVRKAKDVCIRSSH
;
A
#
# COMPACT_ATOMS: atom_id res chain seq x y z
N MET A 1 -31.52 -34.10 -13.78
CA MET A 1 -30.56 -34.06 -12.64
C MET A 1 -29.07 -34.01 -13.06
N LEU A 2 -28.74 -34.02 -14.36
CA LEU A 2 -27.35 -34.11 -14.86
C LEU A 2 -26.56 -32.80 -14.91
N ARG A 3 -27.21 -31.62 -14.83
CA ARG A 3 -26.55 -30.31 -14.90
C ARG A 3 -25.72 -29.94 -13.65
N LYS A 4 -26.07 -30.48 -12.47
CA LYS A 4 -25.38 -30.19 -11.20
C LYS A 4 -24.13 -31.04 -10.99
N ALA A 5 -24.08 -32.24 -11.58
CA ALA A 5 -22.96 -33.18 -11.43
C ALA A 5 -21.70 -32.77 -12.22
N MET A 6 -21.87 -32.05 -13.34
CA MET A 6 -20.75 -31.54 -14.15
C MET A 6 -20.16 -30.23 -13.60
N LEU A 7 -20.94 -29.47 -12.81
CA LEU A 7 -20.48 -28.20 -12.20
C LEU A 7 -19.56 -28.43 -11.00
N PHE A 8 -19.77 -29.50 -10.24
CA PHE A 8 -18.96 -29.85 -9.07
C PHE A 8 -17.45 -30.05 -9.37
N PRO A 9 -17.04 -30.86 -10.37
CA PRO A 9 -15.63 -31.01 -10.71
C PRO A 9 -15.04 -29.74 -11.31
N ILE A 10 -15.81 -28.96 -12.08
CA ILE A 10 -15.35 -27.69 -12.65
C ILE A 10 -15.05 -26.68 -11.54
N ILE A 11 -15.91 -26.57 -10.53
CA ILE A 11 -15.68 -25.70 -9.37
C ILE A 11 -14.44 -26.16 -8.60
N PHE A 12 -14.29 -27.46 -8.37
CA PHE A 12 -13.15 -28.02 -7.63
C PHE A 12 -11.81 -27.79 -8.36
N ILE A 13 -11.79 -27.99 -9.68
CA ILE A 13 -10.62 -27.71 -10.53
C ILE A 13 -10.30 -26.22 -10.52
N CYS A 14 -11.30 -25.35 -10.60
CA CYS A 14 -11.09 -23.89 -10.58
C CYS A 14 -10.53 -23.40 -9.23
N GLN A 15 -10.98 -23.96 -8.10
CA GLN A 15 -10.43 -23.65 -6.78
C GLN A 15 -8.98 -24.13 -6.63
N PHE A 16 -8.64 -25.28 -7.21
CA PHE A 16 -7.28 -25.81 -7.19
C PHE A 16 -6.33 -24.97 -8.05
N VAL A 17 -6.80 -24.51 -9.23
CA VAL A 17 -6.05 -23.59 -10.10
C VAL A 17 -5.84 -22.23 -9.43
N PHE A 18 -6.83 -21.72 -8.70
CA PHE A 18 -6.71 -20.44 -7.99
C PHE A 18 -5.64 -20.48 -6.88
N ALA A 19 -5.50 -21.61 -6.19
CA ALA A 19 -4.47 -21.78 -5.15
C ALA A 19 -3.03 -21.80 -5.70
N LEU A 20 -2.83 -22.23 -6.96
CA LEU A 20 -1.52 -22.27 -7.62
C LEU A 20 -1.03 -20.89 -8.10
N ALA A 21 -1.91 -19.90 -8.20
CA ALA A 21 -1.59 -18.58 -8.74
C ALA A 21 -1.22 -17.53 -7.67
N ALA A 22 -1.01 -17.93 -6.40
CA ALA A 22 -0.64 -16.99 -5.34
C ALA A 22 0.81 -16.50 -5.54
N GLU A 23 0.96 -15.28 -6.06
CA GLU A 23 2.25 -14.61 -6.18
C GLU A 23 2.71 -14.12 -4.79
N ASN A 24 3.75 -14.76 -4.25
CA ASN A 24 4.34 -14.36 -2.98
C ASN A 24 5.25 -13.13 -3.17
N GLN A 25 4.83 -11.99 -2.62
CA GLN A 25 5.70 -10.82 -2.52
C GLN A 25 6.84 -11.10 -1.54
N THR A 26 8.08 -10.84 -1.95
CA THR A 26 9.25 -10.99 -1.09
C THR A 26 9.44 -9.76 -0.21
N LEU A 27 9.57 -9.94 1.10
CA LEU A 27 9.87 -8.84 2.03
C LEU A 27 11.29 -8.33 1.82
N THR A 28 11.48 -7.01 1.99
CA THR A 28 12.81 -6.39 1.95
C THR A 28 13.54 -6.59 3.29
N ASP A 29 14.83 -6.28 3.28
CA ASP A 29 15.57 -6.03 4.52
C ASP A 29 15.01 -4.82 5.29
N VAL A 30 15.29 -4.81 6.59
CA VAL A 30 14.87 -3.73 7.49
C VAL A 30 15.76 -2.50 7.27
N VAL A 31 15.17 -1.40 6.82
CA VAL A 31 15.85 -0.13 6.55
C VAL A 31 15.66 0.84 7.71
N LYS A 32 16.74 1.51 8.13
CA LYS A 32 16.70 2.53 9.19
C LYS A 32 16.38 3.91 8.60
N THR A 33 15.34 4.56 9.10
CA THR A 33 14.96 5.93 8.75
C THR A 33 15.21 6.90 9.92
N LYS A 34 14.94 8.20 9.72
CA LYS A 34 15.10 9.22 10.77
C LYS A 34 14.15 9.01 11.96
N LEU A 35 12.97 8.44 11.73
CA LEU A 35 11.91 8.29 12.74
C LEU A 35 11.80 6.87 13.30
N GLY A 36 12.33 5.87 12.60
CA GLY A 36 12.29 4.48 13.02
C GLY A 36 12.74 3.50 11.94
N LYS A 37 12.64 2.20 12.22
CA LYS A 37 12.94 1.14 11.23
C LYS A 37 11.70 0.84 10.40
N VAL A 38 11.88 0.53 9.11
CA VAL A 38 10.80 0.18 8.17
C VAL A 38 11.14 -1.09 7.41
N GLN A 39 10.12 -1.85 7.02
CA GLN A 39 10.26 -3.04 6.18
C GLN A 39 9.19 -3.04 5.09
N GLY A 40 9.61 -3.12 3.83
CA GLY A 40 8.75 -3.10 2.66
C GLY A 40 8.73 -4.44 1.94
N PHE A 41 8.44 -4.42 0.64
CA PHE A 41 8.46 -5.59 -0.23
C PHE A 41 9.14 -5.28 -1.56
N THR A 42 9.77 -6.28 -2.17
CA THR A 42 10.43 -6.15 -3.47
C THR A 42 9.49 -6.63 -4.58
N VAL A 43 9.38 -5.83 -5.63
CA VAL A 43 8.65 -6.17 -6.86
C VAL A 43 9.66 -6.34 -7.99
N THR A 44 9.50 -7.39 -8.78
CA THR A 44 10.29 -7.58 -10.01
C THR A 44 9.45 -7.13 -11.19
N ALA A 45 9.93 -6.13 -11.93
CA ALA A 45 9.29 -5.70 -13.17
C ALA A 45 9.43 -6.79 -14.26
N GLU A 46 8.59 -6.74 -15.29
CA GLU A 46 8.68 -7.64 -16.46
C GLU A 46 10.07 -7.56 -17.14
N SER A 47 10.74 -6.42 -17.02
CA SER A 47 12.11 -6.20 -17.49
C SER A 47 13.19 -6.87 -16.63
N GLY A 48 12.81 -7.59 -15.56
CA GLY A 48 13.71 -8.26 -14.63
C GLY A 48 14.30 -7.36 -13.54
N PHE A 49 13.99 -6.05 -13.55
CA PHE A 49 14.47 -5.12 -12.53
C PHE A 49 13.73 -5.30 -11.21
N LYS A 50 14.48 -5.58 -10.14
CA LYS A 50 13.97 -5.64 -8.77
C LYS A 50 13.91 -4.25 -8.16
N THR A 51 12.77 -3.90 -7.59
CA THR A 51 12.52 -2.61 -6.95
C THR A 51 11.92 -2.81 -5.58
N ASP A 52 12.55 -2.23 -4.56
CA ASP A 52 12.05 -2.25 -3.19
C ASP A 52 10.98 -1.17 -3.00
N VAL A 53 9.83 -1.54 -2.46
CA VAL A 53 8.66 -0.68 -2.32
C VAL A 53 8.34 -0.52 -0.84
N PHE A 54 8.28 0.74 -0.39
CA PHE A 54 7.88 1.11 0.97
C PHE A 54 6.63 2.01 0.91
N LEU A 55 5.52 1.49 1.44
CA LEU A 55 4.20 2.14 1.43
C LEU A 55 3.79 2.62 2.83
N GLY A 56 3.01 3.69 2.89
CA GLY A 56 2.32 4.08 4.13
C GLY A 56 3.19 4.67 5.23
N ILE A 57 4.45 5.06 4.94
CA ILE A 57 5.32 5.69 5.93
C ILE A 57 4.70 7.02 6.41
N PRO A 58 4.43 7.19 7.71
CA PRO A 58 3.83 8.41 8.23
C PRO A 58 4.84 9.56 8.17
N PHE A 59 4.40 10.68 7.62
CA PHE A 59 5.21 11.91 7.54
C PHE A 59 4.74 12.99 8.54
N ALA A 60 3.46 12.92 8.94
CA ALA A 60 2.83 13.83 9.88
C ALA A 60 1.92 13.06 10.84
N GLN A 61 1.56 13.69 11.97
CA GLN A 61 0.59 13.14 12.91
C GLN A 61 -0.81 13.10 12.31
N PRO A 62 -1.64 12.09 12.65
CA PRO A 62 -3.04 12.05 12.25
C PRO A 62 -3.77 13.32 12.73
N PRO A 63 -4.64 13.94 11.91
CA PRO A 63 -5.26 15.23 12.20
C PRO A 63 -6.57 14.98 12.97
N VAL A 64 -6.49 14.19 14.03
CA VAL A 64 -7.64 13.73 14.82
C VAL A 64 -7.77 14.57 16.09
N GLY A 65 -9.01 14.71 16.59
CA GLY A 65 -9.28 15.51 17.79
C GLY A 65 -8.94 16.99 17.60
N GLU A 66 -8.15 17.55 18.51
CA GLU A 66 -7.72 18.96 18.51
C GLU A 66 -6.79 19.30 17.33
N LEU A 67 -6.12 18.31 16.75
CA LEU A 67 -5.26 18.50 15.56
C LEU A 67 -6.07 18.71 14.28
N ARG A 68 -7.40 18.56 14.35
CA ARG A 68 -8.30 18.81 13.24
C ARG A 68 -8.27 20.30 12.90
N PHE A 69 -7.95 20.63 11.65
CA PHE A 69 -7.77 22.00 11.14
C PHE A 69 -6.51 22.73 11.60
N GLU A 70 -5.62 22.09 12.37
CA GLU A 70 -4.29 22.63 12.63
C GLU A 70 -3.32 22.33 11.49
N LYS A 71 -2.18 23.03 11.49
CA LYS A 71 -1.06 22.71 10.59
C LYS A 71 -0.56 21.28 10.88
N PRO A 72 -0.19 20.49 9.85
CA PRO A 72 0.36 19.16 10.05
C PRO A 72 1.56 19.19 10.97
N ARG A 73 1.46 18.49 12.10
CA ARG A 73 2.58 18.29 13.02
C ARG A 73 3.46 17.14 12.52
N PRO A 74 4.79 17.20 12.67
CA PRO A 74 5.68 16.12 12.22
C PRO A 74 5.34 14.81 12.92
N ALA A 75 5.46 13.69 12.19
CA ALA A 75 5.23 12.36 12.74
C ALA A 75 6.20 12.08 13.91
N GLN A 76 5.68 11.43 14.95
CA GLN A 76 6.49 10.99 16.08
C GLN A 76 7.34 9.77 15.68
N PRO A 77 8.52 9.60 16.29
CA PRO A 77 9.29 8.37 16.11
C PRO A 77 8.51 7.17 16.65
N TRP A 78 8.71 6.01 16.03
CA TRP A 78 8.09 4.76 16.45
C TRP A 78 9.13 3.75 16.93
N ASN A 79 8.72 2.91 17.86
CA ASN A 79 9.53 1.81 18.36
C ASN A 79 9.28 0.55 17.53
N GLY A 80 10.34 -0.21 17.27
CA GLY A 80 10.26 -1.44 16.47
C GLY A 80 10.40 -1.21 14.96
N VAL A 81 9.91 -2.19 14.19
CA VAL A 81 9.93 -2.18 12.72
C VAL A 81 8.51 -1.92 12.22
N LEU A 82 8.33 -0.86 11.44
CA LEU A 82 7.05 -0.54 10.80
C LEU A 82 6.93 -1.32 9.48
N ALA A 83 5.88 -2.15 9.38
CA ALA A 83 5.53 -2.80 8.13
C ALA A 83 4.97 -1.77 7.14
N THR A 84 5.56 -1.71 5.95
CA THR A 84 5.27 -0.74 4.89
C THR A 84 4.81 -1.46 3.62
N THR A 85 3.97 -2.47 3.80
CA THR A 85 3.42 -3.33 2.74
C THR A 85 2.06 -2.86 2.23
N GLU A 86 1.38 -1.99 2.98
CA GLU A 86 0.02 -1.54 2.67
C GLU A 86 -0.05 -0.03 2.46
N PHE A 87 -1.03 0.40 1.66
CA PHE A 87 -1.29 1.82 1.46
C PHE A 87 -1.91 2.43 2.72
N ALA A 88 -1.45 3.64 3.07
CA ALA A 88 -2.15 4.45 4.06
C ALA A 88 -3.54 4.86 3.55
N ASN A 89 -4.47 5.08 4.49
CA ASN A 89 -5.82 5.55 4.20
C ASN A 89 -5.77 6.84 3.36
N VAL A 90 -6.45 6.80 2.21
CA VAL A 90 -6.59 7.94 1.30
C VAL A 90 -7.82 8.76 1.68
N CYS A 91 -7.79 10.07 1.43
CA CYS A 91 -8.92 10.94 1.73
C CYS A 91 -10.06 10.67 0.78
N THR A 92 -11.27 10.56 1.32
CA THR A 92 -12.50 10.59 0.54
C THR A 92 -12.65 11.99 -0.05
N SER A 93 -12.04 12.22 -1.20
CA SER A 93 -12.25 13.41 -2.02
C SER A 93 -13.26 13.05 -3.12
N VAL A 94 -13.92 14.04 -3.71
CA VAL A 94 -14.80 13.82 -4.88
C VAL A 94 -14.06 13.09 -6.01
N VAL A 95 -12.74 13.26 -6.07
CA VAL A 95 -11.84 12.55 -7.00
C VAL A 95 -11.77 11.05 -6.72
N SER A 96 -11.87 10.60 -5.47
CA SER A 96 -11.92 9.16 -5.12
C SER A 96 -13.14 8.46 -5.70
N PHE A 97 -14.25 9.19 -5.89
CA PHE A 97 -15.48 8.64 -6.47
C PHE A 97 -15.40 8.50 -8.00
N LEU A 98 -14.57 9.31 -8.67
CA LEU A 98 -14.39 9.31 -10.14
C LEU A 98 -13.16 8.50 -10.59
N ALA A 99 -12.32 8.03 -9.67
CA ALA A 99 -11.04 7.37 -9.97
C ALA A 99 -11.14 5.87 -10.32
N TRP A 100 -12.35 5.33 -10.58
CA TRP A 100 -12.51 4.01 -11.23
C TRP A 100 -12.35 4.09 -12.76
N GLY A 101 -11.42 4.92 -13.24
CA GLY A 101 -11.20 5.12 -14.68
C GLY A 101 -9.96 5.92 -15.09
N GLY A 102 -9.07 6.30 -14.17
CA GLY A 102 -7.90 7.09 -14.54
C GLY A 102 -6.85 7.09 -13.43
N LYS A 103 -5.63 6.68 -13.80
CA LYS A 103 -4.44 6.58 -12.95
C LYS A 103 -4.43 7.68 -11.87
N ALA A 104 -4.47 7.27 -10.61
CA ALA A 104 -4.10 8.16 -9.51
C ALA A 104 -2.74 8.78 -9.88
N LEU A 105 -2.59 10.10 -9.72
CA LEU A 105 -1.28 10.73 -9.76
C LEU A 105 -0.46 10.13 -8.62
N LEU A 106 0.27 9.08 -8.94
CA LEU A 106 1.13 8.36 -8.02
C LEU A 106 2.36 9.23 -7.83
N ASP A 107 2.40 10.04 -6.76
CA ASP A 107 3.64 10.65 -6.29
C ASP A 107 4.56 9.58 -5.69
N TYR A 108 5.08 8.70 -6.54
CA TYR A 108 6.28 7.94 -6.22
C TYR A 108 7.46 8.88 -6.41
N THR A 109 8.16 9.22 -5.33
CA THR A 109 9.50 9.79 -5.48
C THR A 109 10.42 8.64 -5.85
N SER A 110 10.68 8.46 -7.15
CA SER A 110 11.82 7.65 -7.60
C SER A 110 13.09 8.32 -7.12
N ALA A 111 13.90 7.60 -6.33
CA ALA A 111 15.24 8.07 -6.01
C ALA A 111 16.11 7.78 -7.25
N PRO A 112 16.67 8.80 -7.94
CA PRO A 112 17.31 8.64 -9.25
C PRO A 112 18.61 7.79 -9.26
N SER A 113 18.99 7.17 -8.13
CA SER A 113 20.20 6.34 -8.02
C SER A 113 20.03 5.06 -7.20
N ARG A 114 18.81 4.69 -6.78
CA ARG A 114 18.60 3.50 -5.94
C ARG A 114 17.38 2.72 -6.41
N ASN A 115 17.48 1.39 -6.36
CA ASN A 115 16.43 0.43 -6.75
C ASN A 115 15.26 0.40 -5.76
N TYR A 116 14.82 1.55 -5.24
CA TYR A 116 13.68 1.62 -4.33
C TYR A 116 12.72 2.77 -4.65
N LEU A 117 11.44 2.52 -4.41
CA LEU A 117 10.34 3.46 -4.50
C LEU A 117 9.73 3.66 -3.11
N VAL A 118 9.71 4.91 -2.65
CA VAL A 118 9.02 5.28 -1.42
C VAL A 118 7.77 6.06 -1.77
N ARG A 119 6.62 5.58 -1.30
CA ARG A 119 5.37 6.35 -1.34
C ARG A 119 5.03 6.82 0.05
N LYS A 120 5.24 8.12 0.29
CA LYS A 120 4.71 8.78 1.50
C LYS A 120 3.22 8.96 1.32
N ALA A 121 2.43 8.74 2.37
CA ALA A 121 1.07 9.23 2.40
C ALA A 121 1.13 10.74 2.10
N LYS A 122 0.43 11.25 1.09
CA LYS A 122 0.49 12.68 0.73
C LYS A 122 -0.63 13.49 1.39
N ASP A 123 -1.70 12.81 1.78
CA ASP A 123 -2.93 13.45 2.26
C ASP A 123 -3.33 12.90 3.64
N VAL A 124 -3.20 13.75 4.66
CA VAL A 124 -3.60 13.46 6.03
C VAL A 124 -5.05 13.95 6.18
N CYS A 125 -6.01 13.02 6.18
CA CYS A 125 -7.41 13.35 5.96
C CYS A 125 -8.10 13.93 7.19
N ILE A 126 -8.59 15.16 7.06
CA ILE A 126 -9.55 15.80 7.97
C ILE A 126 -10.93 15.16 7.72
N ARG A 127 -11.20 13.97 8.26
CA ARG A 127 -12.54 13.35 8.13
C ARG A 127 -13.51 14.11 9.03
N SER A 128 -14.47 14.79 8.42
CA SER A 128 -15.58 15.39 9.17
C SER A 128 -16.52 14.31 9.66
N SER A 129 -16.38 13.90 10.92
CA SER A 129 -17.46 13.23 11.65
C SER A 129 -18.54 14.26 11.95
N HIS A 130 -19.59 14.26 11.13
CA HIS A 130 -20.94 14.65 11.57
C HIS A 130 -21.79 13.39 11.56
#